data_AF-A0A9N8MVE3-F1
#
_entry.id   AF-A0A9N8MVE3-F1
#
_cell.length_a   1.000
_cell.length_b   1.000
_cell.length_c   1.000
_cell.angle_alpha   90.00
_cell.angle_beta   90.00
_cell.angle_gamma   90.00
#
_symmetry.space_group_name_H-M   'P 1'
#
loop_
_entity.id
_entity.type
_entity.pdbx_description
1 polymer ?
#
loop_
_entity_poly.entity_id
_entity_poly.type
_entity_poly.pdbx_seq_one_letter_code
_entity_poly.pdbx_strand_id
1 'polypeptide(L)'
;MEVTFSLDHFEQLVYTRQHTQASVQLIAALALLQHTRGELNASFEASGMTGLSLEAQRQRFCTRLTSAASTLFADPDFRPPTACFRLLLTLHEWIGVLFSATALGNADHVTRYLNPRGPADGQFLPGDSFIEKLCLLYSTESELELDFAALWAYDKTIAACLALALLAPVFKGSPSAHLKREALLEWLPGKLQQIDDLDDLPSAVLHNAYMFCSYADTPRRHAIKQDINVLVRRKLAQLGLTDLPAPMRTPVKGKPRRGKKKPLMIVVLEWFSGAHSIYRTHSRTLEAAREHFEVVGFGFGYAVDEIGRDIFDRFIELEQPDYIGECLKTIRDFAEAEQPDVLYMPSVGMFVLTVFMSNLRIAPLQIAALGHPATTHSDKIDYISVEEDYVGDPACFSESLMKLPKDGQPYRPSVALPDIVAQIPPPRETLQIVITASAMKLNPGFLDACRAIGERAATLVEFHFMTGVPSGLPFDRLRDVVEHALPGAVVHDFHDYAAYLVRVSQSDLFLSPFPFGNTNGIVDALTLGLPGVCKRGPEVFEQIDGALFERVGMPSWTTTDSVEAYIAAAVRMIDQQDERTALRRSLIDTQAVQRCFEGQPQAFGENVLKLMRENKAATRTGRLEA
;
A
#
# COMPACT_ATOMS: atom_id res chain seq x y z
N MET A 1 4.82 -32.03 -5.73
CA MET A 1 5.79 -32.16 -4.63
C MET A 1 5.79 -30.82 -3.93
N GLU A 2 5.55 -30.79 -2.63
CA GLU A 2 5.78 -29.57 -1.85
C GLU A 2 7.26 -29.21 -1.96
N VAL A 3 7.56 -27.94 -2.26
CA VAL A 3 8.92 -27.45 -2.40
C VAL A 3 9.53 -27.36 -1.00
N THR A 4 10.59 -28.12 -0.73
CA THR A 4 11.33 -28.08 0.54
C THR A 4 12.69 -27.40 0.36
N PHE A 5 13.17 -26.75 1.41
CA PHE A 5 14.50 -26.16 1.49
C PHE A 5 15.30 -26.82 2.61
N SER A 6 16.51 -27.28 2.31
CA SER A 6 17.44 -27.87 3.28
C SER A 6 18.56 -26.90 3.62
N LEU A 7 18.57 -26.42 4.86
CA LEU A 7 19.62 -25.54 5.37
C LEU A 7 21.00 -26.23 5.40
N ASP A 8 21.04 -27.51 5.76
CA ASP A 8 22.30 -28.28 5.78
C ASP A 8 22.92 -28.35 4.39
N HIS A 9 22.10 -28.52 3.35
CA HIS A 9 22.56 -28.53 1.96
C HIS A 9 23.06 -27.15 1.52
N PHE A 10 22.33 -26.08 1.83
CA PHE A 10 22.78 -24.72 1.53
C PHE A 10 24.12 -24.41 2.21
N GLU A 11 24.26 -24.71 3.51
CA GLU A 11 25.51 -24.57 4.26
C GLU A 11 26.66 -25.33 3.59
N GLN A 12 26.44 -26.59 3.20
CA GLN A 12 27.44 -27.39 2.50
C GLN A 12 27.91 -26.71 1.20
N LEU A 13 26.98 -26.22 0.38
CA LEU A 13 27.30 -25.54 -0.88
C LEU A 13 28.10 -24.25 -0.64
N VAL A 14 27.73 -23.47 0.38
CA VAL A 14 28.45 -22.25 0.77
C VAL A 14 29.87 -22.59 1.23
N TYR A 15 30.02 -23.53 2.18
CA TYR A 15 31.33 -23.87 2.76
C TYR A 15 32.26 -24.60 1.78
N THR A 16 31.71 -25.23 0.73
CA THR A 16 32.47 -25.81 -0.38
C THR A 16 32.64 -24.89 -1.59
N ARG A 17 32.24 -23.61 -1.46
CA ARG A 17 32.34 -22.57 -2.50
C ARG A 17 31.65 -22.92 -3.81
N GLN A 18 30.55 -23.67 -3.76
CA GLN A 18 29.71 -23.97 -4.92
C GLN A 18 28.74 -22.82 -5.18
N HIS A 19 29.28 -21.64 -5.53
CA HIS A 19 28.60 -20.35 -5.55
C HIS A 19 27.29 -20.31 -6.36
N THR A 20 27.27 -20.88 -7.56
CA THR A 20 26.08 -20.86 -8.42
C THR A 20 24.94 -21.68 -7.80
N GLN A 21 25.25 -22.87 -7.28
CA GLN A 21 24.25 -23.71 -6.62
C GLN A 21 23.78 -23.11 -5.30
N ALA A 22 24.70 -22.53 -4.52
CA ALA A 22 24.36 -21.80 -3.30
C ALA A 22 23.42 -20.62 -3.59
N SER A 23 23.64 -19.88 -4.69
CA SER A 23 22.76 -18.78 -5.11
C SER A 23 21.34 -19.27 -5.41
N VAL A 24 21.21 -20.40 -6.12
CA VAL A 24 19.90 -21.00 -6.43
C VAL A 24 19.19 -21.46 -5.15
N GLN A 25 19.92 -22.07 -4.21
CA GLN A 25 19.35 -22.48 -2.92
C GLN A 25 18.93 -21.29 -2.05
N LEU A 26 19.70 -20.20 -2.05
CA LEU A 26 19.30 -18.97 -1.36
C LEU A 26 18.02 -18.37 -1.96
N ILE A 27 17.91 -18.31 -3.30
CA ILE A 27 16.69 -17.88 -3.98
C ILE A 27 15.51 -18.76 -3.60
N ALA A 28 15.69 -20.09 -3.57
CA ALA A 28 14.65 -21.04 -3.17
C ALA A 28 14.19 -20.80 -1.73
N ALA A 29 15.12 -20.55 -0.79
CA ALA A 29 14.79 -20.23 0.60
C ALA A 29 13.96 -18.94 0.71
N LEU A 30 14.38 -17.88 0.03
CA LEU A 30 13.71 -16.58 0.07
C LEU A 30 12.33 -16.62 -0.62
N ALA A 31 12.20 -17.33 -1.75
CA ALA A 31 10.93 -17.54 -2.41
C ALA A 31 9.98 -18.40 -1.56
N LEU A 32 10.50 -19.40 -0.86
CA LEU A 32 9.72 -20.19 0.09
C LEU A 32 9.26 -19.34 1.28
N LEU A 33 10.13 -18.47 1.82
CA LEU A 33 9.74 -17.49 2.85
C LEU A 33 8.63 -16.57 2.35
N GLN A 34 8.72 -16.09 1.11
CA GLN A 34 7.65 -15.29 0.50
C GLN A 34 6.33 -16.06 0.43
N HIS A 35 6.38 -17.31 -0.02
CA HIS A 35 5.21 -18.18 -0.13
C HIS A 35 4.58 -18.50 1.23
N THR A 36 5.40 -18.76 2.27
CA THR A 36 4.94 -19.04 3.63
C THR A 36 4.72 -17.77 4.46
N ARG A 37 4.85 -16.58 3.84
CA ARG A 37 4.73 -15.27 4.52
C ARG A 37 5.66 -15.12 5.73
N GLY A 38 6.83 -15.75 5.66
CA GLY A 38 7.84 -15.72 6.71
C GLY A 38 7.62 -16.74 7.83
N GLU A 39 6.66 -17.64 7.72
CA GLU A 39 6.54 -18.77 8.65
C GLU A 39 7.57 -19.86 8.30
N LEU A 40 8.38 -20.25 9.30
CA LEU A 40 9.27 -21.40 9.19
C LEU A 40 8.51 -22.67 9.59
N ASN A 41 7.90 -23.32 8.59
CA ASN A 41 7.12 -24.55 8.75
C ASN A 41 7.94 -25.80 8.35
N ALA A 42 7.27 -26.94 8.19
CA ALA A 42 7.90 -28.22 7.85
C ALA A 42 8.65 -28.22 6.50
N SER A 43 8.41 -27.24 5.62
CA SER A 43 9.15 -27.09 4.36
C SER A 43 10.58 -26.57 4.56
N PHE A 44 10.95 -26.12 5.77
CA PHE A 44 12.30 -25.68 6.13
C PHE A 44 13.00 -26.74 6.98
N GLU A 45 13.92 -27.49 6.37
CA GLU A 45 14.62 -28.60 7.01
C GLU A 45 16.02 -28.19 7.48
N ALA A 46 16.38 -28.60 8.69
CA ALA A 46 17.72 -28.40 9.24
C ALA A 46 18.05 -29.44 10.31
N SER A 47 19.28 -29.93 10.31
CA SER A 47 19.82 -30.77 11.39
C SER A 47 19.90 -30.01 12.72
N GLY A 48 19.93 -30.74 13.84
CA GLY A 48 20.16 -30.13 15.17
C GLY A 48 19.01 -29.28 15.71
N MET A 49 17.78 -29.47 15.21
CA MET A 49 16.56 -28.80 15.72
C MET A 49 15.79 -29.63 16.75
N THR A 50 16.00 -30.95 16.79
CA THR A 50 15.28 -31.87 17.68
C THR A 50 15.48 -31.51 19.16
N GLY A 51 14.38 -31.49 19.92
CA GLY A 51 14.39 -31.21 21.36
C GLY A 51 14.37 -29.72 21.75
N LEU A 52 14.35 -28.80 20.79
CA LEU A 52 14.21 -27.36 21.02
C LEU A 52 12.73 -26.94 21.00
N SER A 53 12.40 -25.85 21.72
CA SER A 53 11.11 -25.15 21.52
C SER A 53 11.02 -24.58 20.10
N LEU A 54 9.80 -24.35 19.59
CA LEU A 54 9.60 -23.78 18.25
C LEU A 54 10.32 -22.44 18.07
N GLU A 55 10.30 -21.60 19.10
CA GLU A 55 11.02 -20.32 19.10
C GLU A 55 12.54 -20.51 18.99
N ALA A 56 13.11 -21.44 19.75
CA ALA A 56 14.54 -21.75 19.68
C ALA A 56 14.93 -22.42 18.35
N GLN A 57 14.06 -23.22 17.75
CA GLN A 57 14.26 -23.76 16.40
C GLN A 57 14.32 -22.63 15.37
N ARG A 58 13.34 -21.71 15.40
CA ARG A 58 13.29 -20.54 14.52
C ARG A 58 14.54 -19.67 14.66
N GLN A 59 14.91 -19.32 15.89
CA GLN A 59 16.10 -18.51 16.15
C GLN A 59 17.38 -19.20 15.66
N ARG A 60 17.54 -20.50 15.94
CA ARG A 60 18.70 -21.29 15.49
C ARG A 60 18.74 -21.39 13.97
N PHE A 61 17.60 -21.62 13.32
CA PHE A 61 17.49 -21.71 11.86
C PHE A 61 17.89 -20.39 11.20
N CYS A 62 17.27 -19.27 11.60
CA CYS A 62 17.59 -17.96 11.04
C CYS A 62 19.06 -17.61 11.26
N THR A 63 19.59 -17.83 12.47
CA THR A 63 21.01 -17.53 12.78
C THR A 63 21.98 -18.33 11.91
N ARG A 64 21.69 -19.61 11.67
CA ARG A 64 22.50 -20.45 10.79
C ARG A 64 22.40 -20.02 9.33
N LEU A 65 21.19 -19.75 8.85
CA LEU A 65 20.96 -19.29 7.48
C LEU A 65 21.65 -17.95 7.21
N THR A 66 21.53 -16.97 8.12
CA THR A 66 22.21 -15.67 8.00
C THR A 66 23.72 -15.79 8.11
N SER A 67 24.24 -16.72 8.91
CA SER A 67 25.69 -17.00 9.00
C SER A 67 26.22 -17.57 7.69
N ALA A 68 25.51 -18.53 7.08
CA ALA A 68 25.86 -19.09 5.78
C ALA A 68 25.74 -18.05 4.66
N ALA A 69 24.67 -17.25 4.65
CA ALA A 69 24.52 -16.14 3.71
C ALA A 69 25.67 -15.12 3.87
N SER A 70 26.01 -14.73 5.10
CA SER A 70 27.14 -13.84 5.38
C SER A 70 28.45 -14.40 4.82
N THR A 71 28.69 -15.70 5.00
CA THR A 71 29.88 -16.39 4.47
C THR A 71 29.92 -16.37 2.95
N LEU A 72 28.78 -16.64 2.29
CA LEU A 72 28.67 -16.60 0.83
C LEU A 72 29.01 -15.20 0.29
N PHE A 73 28.40 -14.16 0.85
CA PHE A 73 28.60 -12.78 0.37
C PHE A 73 29.97 -12.20 0.74
N ALA A 74 30.56 -12.64 1.85
CA ALA A 74 31.92 -12.24 2.24
C ALA A 74 33.01 -12.84 1.34
N ASP A 75 32.72 -13.93 0.61
CA ASP A 75 33.70 -14.55 -0.29
C ASP A 75 34.10 -13.57 -1.43
N PRO A 76 35.39 -13.20 -1.56
CA PRO A 76 35.86 -12.29 -2.58
C PRO A 76 35.75 -12.87 -4.00
N ASP A 77 35.63 -14.19 -4.17
CA ASP A 77 35.47 -14.85 -5.46
C ASP A 77 33.99 -14.99 -5.87
N PHE A 78 33.06 -14.82 -4.92
CA PHE A 78 31.63 -14.97 -5.21
C PHE A 78 31.09 -13.79 -6.02
N ARG A 79 30.57 -14.09 -7.21
CA ARG A 79 29.76 -13.17 -8.02
C ARG A 79 28.39 -13.79 -8.28
N PRO A 80 27.29 -13.15 -7.87
CA PRO A 80 25.97 -13.66 -8.20
C PRO A 80 25.78 -13.64 -9.72
N PRO A 81 25.38 -14.76 -10.36
CA PRO A 81 25.03 -14.74 -11.78
C PRO A 81 23.94 -13.69 -12.06
N THR A 82 23.98 -13.00 -13.21
CA THR A 82 23.06 -11.89 -13.52
C THR A 82 21.58 -12.26 -13.33
N ALA A 83 21.17 -13.46 -13.74
CA ALA A 83 19.80 -13.94 -13.53
C ALA A 83 19.46 -14.12 -12.04
N CYS A 84 20.42 -14.62 -11.24
CA CYS A 84 20.26 -14.75 -9.80
C CYS A 84 20.19 -13.38 -9.12
N PHE A 85 21.04 -12.43 -9.52
CA PHE A 85 21.02 -11.06 -8.99
C PHE A 85 19.64 -10.39 -9.17
N ARG A 86 19.06 -10.49 -10.38
CA ARG A 86 17.72 -9.95 -10.67
C ARG A 86 16.64 -10.57 -9.78
N LEU A 87 16.65 -11.89 -9.61
CA LEU A 87 15.69 -12.59 -8.73
C LEU A 87 15.88 -12.24 -7.26
N LEU A 88 17.13 -12.15 -6.79
CA LEU A 88 17.46 -11.75 -5.43
C LEU A 88 17.04 -10.30 -5.14
N LEU A 89 17.09 -9.40 -6.13
CA LEU A 89 16.54 -8.04 -6.00
C LEU A 89 15.02 -8.04 -5.87
N THR A 90 14.30 -8.91 -6.58
CA THR A 90 12.85 -9.09 -6.39
C THR A 90 12.52 -9.63 -4.99
N LEU A 91 13.41 -10.46 -4.43
CA LEU A 91 13.30 -11.06 -3.10
C LEU A 91 14.04 -10.26 -2.01
N HIS A 92 14.49 -9.04 -2.32
CA HIS A 92 15.43 -8.28 -1.47
C HIS A 92 14.91 -8.03 -0.06
N GLU A 93 13.60 -7.76 0.09
CA GLU A 93 12.95 -7.58 1.40
C GLU A 93 13.22 -8.77 2.33
N TRP A 94 13.18 -10.00 1.81
CA TRP A 94 13.37 -11.22 2.60
C TRP A 94 14.80 -11.38 3.10
N ILE A 95 15.79 -10.85 2.38
CA ILE A 95 17.17 -10.79 2.88
C ILE A 95 17.19 -9.90 4.13
N GLY A 96 16.66 -8.68 4.02
CA GLY A 96 16.59 -7.74 5.14
C GLY A 96 15.83 -8.29 6.35
N VAL A 97 14.63 -8.83 6.13
CA VAL A 97 13.79 -9.44 7.18
C VAL A 97 14.52 -10.59 7.88
N LEU A 98 15.18 -11.47 7.12
CA LEU A 98 15.91 -12.61 7.67
C LEU A 98 17.05 -12.15 8.60
N PHE A 99 17.86 -11.18 8.19
CA PHE A 99 18.92 -10.64 9.05
C PHE A 99 18.34 -9.95 10.30
N SER A 100 17.26 -9.19 10.12
CA SER A 100 16.59 -8.46 11.21
C SER A 100 15.96 -9.35 12.28
N ALA A 101 15.62 -10.59 11.92
CA ALA A 101 15.12 -11.60 12.84
C ALA A 101 16.22 -12.31 13.65
N THR A 102 17.47 -11.86 13.57
CA THR A 102 18.62 -12.43 14.30
C THR A 102 19.35 -11.36 15.09
N ALA A 103 20.22 -11.78 16.00
CA ALA A 103 21.08 -10.86 16.76
C ALA A 103 22.06 -10.05 15.88
N LEU A 104 22.21 -10.38 14.59
CA LEU A 104 22.97 -9.57 13.64
C LEU A 104 22.24 -8.26 13.30
N GLY A 105 20.91 -8.24 13.30
CA GLY A 105 20.06 -7.09 12.98
C GLY A 105 20.04 -6.70 11.49
N ASN A 106 21.21 -6.67 10.84
CA ASN A 106 21.37 -6.40 9.41
C ASN A 106 22.63 -7.12 8.88
N ALA A 107 23.03 -6.81 7.65
CA ALA A 107 24.20 -7.43 7.00
C ALA A 107 25.46 -6.55 6.99
N ASP A 108 25.50 -5.47 7.79
CA ASP A 108 26.55 -4.45 7.71
C ASP A 108 27.93 -4.94 8.17
N HIS A 109 27.98 -6.04 8.94
CA HIS A 109 29.23 -6.72 9.29
C HIS A 109 29.91 -7.34 8.05
N VAL A 110 29.17 -7.62 6.98
CA VAL A 110 29.73 -8.02 5.68
C VAL A 110 29.88 -6.81 4.77
N THR A 111 28.79 -6.05 4.59
CA THR A 111 28.67 -4.98 3.60
C THR A 111 29.82 -3.96 3.68
N ARG A 112 30.19 -3.56 4.90
CA ARG A 112 31.25 -2.58 5.16
C ARG A 112 32.64 -3.02 4.69
N TYR A 113 32.90 -4.31 4.54
CA TYR A 113 34.21 -4.85 4.15
C TYR A 113 34.22 -5.44 2.74
N LEU A 114 33.16 -5.23 1.97
CA LEU A 114 33.08 -5.68 0.58
C LEU A 114 33.99 -4.88 -0.35
N ASN A 115 34.23 -3.59 -0.07
CA ASN A 115 35.15 -2.78 -0.85
C ASN A 115 36.60 -3.11 -0.49
N PRO A 116 37.42 -3.67 -1.42
CA PRO A 116 38.82 -4.00 -1.15
C PRO A 116 39.70 -2.78 -0.85
N ARG A 117 39.25 -1.56 -1.20
CA ARG A 117 39.93 -0.30 -0.88
C ARG A 117 39.67 0.18 0.55
N GLY A 118 38.76 -0.48 1.27
CA GLY A 118 38.45 -0.23 2.67
C GLY A 118 37.11 0.48 2.88
N PRO A 119 36.59 0.46 4.11
CA PRO A 119 35.25 0.94 4.45
C PRO A 119 35.05 2.46 4.34
N ALA A 120 36.14 3.23 4.31
CA ALA A 120 36.09 4.69 4.17
C ALA A 120 36.05 5.14 2.71
N ASP A 121 36.31 4.24 1.76
CA ASP A 121 36.24 4.52 0.33
C ASP A 121 34.83 4.24 -0.19
N GLY A 122 34.07 5.31 -0.44
CA GLY A 122 32.72 5.26 -1.00
C GLY A 122 32.66 5.32 -2.53
N GLN A 123 33.80 5.27 -3.24
CA GLN A 123 33.81 5.39 -4.69
C GLN A 123 33.42 4.07 -5.36
N PHE A 124 32.70 4.18 -6.47
CA PHE A 124 32.39 3.08 -7.39
C PHE A 124 33.19 3.26 -8.68
N LEU A 125 34.10 2.34 -8.97
CA LEU A 125 35.02 2.38 -10.10
C LEU A 125 34.73 1.26 -11.10
N PRO A 126 34.95 1.47 -12.41
CA PRO A 126 34.78 0.43 -13.43
C PRO A 126 35.54 -0.86 -13.07
N GLY A 127 34.84 -1.99 -13.06
CA GLY A 127 35.39 -3.30 -12.69
C GLY A 127 35.27 -3.64 -11.20
N ASP A 128 34.71 -2.74 -10.39
CA ASP A 128 34.33 -3.05 -9.02
C ASP A 128 33.30 -4.18 -9.01
N SER A 129 33.68 -5.23 -8.31
CA SER A 129 33.03 -6.54 -8.41
C SER A 129 32.29 -6.92 -7.12
N PHE A 130 32.16 -5.94 -6.22
CA PHE A 130 31.46 -6.03 -4.95
C PHE A 130 30.09 -5.35 -4.95
N ILE A 131 29.77 -4.60 -6.01
CA ILE A 131 28.61 -3.69 -6.06
C ILE A 131 27.30 -4.48 -6.02
N GLU A 132 27.18 -5.57 -6.76
CA GLU A 132 25.98 -6.41 -6.72
C GLU A 132 25.76 -7.01 -5.33
N LYS A 133 26.85 -7.42 -4.65
CA LYS A 133 26.78 -7.96 -3.28
C LYS A 133 26.37 -6.86 -2.28
N LEU A 134 26.93 -5.67 -2.41
CA LEU A 134 26.55 -4.50 -1.63
C LEU A 134 25.06 -4.19 -1.80
N CYS A 135 24.56 -4.12 -3.04
CA CYS A 135 23.15 -3.85 -3.30
C CYS A 135 22.22 -4.92 -2.75
N LEU A 136 22.61 -6.21 -2.76
CA LEU A 136 21.79 -7.29 -2.20
C LEU A 136 21.76 -7.31 -0.67
N LEU A 137 22.80 -6.80 -0.01
CA LEU A 137 22.92 -6.78 1.45
C LEU A 137 22.52 -5.45 2.10
N TYR A 138 22.45 -4.37 1.32
CA TYR A 138 22.03 -3.06 1.78
C TYR A 138 20.51 -2.99 1.94
N SER A 139 20.03 -3.46 3.10
CA SER A 139 18.61 -3.51 3.43
C SER A 139 18.09 -2.17 4.00
N THR A 140 16.77 -2.09 4.22
CA THR A 140 16.15 -0.95 4.91
C THR A 140 16.67 -0.78 6.35
N GLU A 141 17.19 -1.85 6.96
CA GLU A 141 17.74 -1.86 8.33
C GLU A 141 19.26 -1.65 8.38
N SER A 142 19.94 -1.50 7.23
CA SER A 142 21.36 -1.14 7.19
C SER A 142 21.57 0.23 7.86
N GLU A 143 22.58 0.37 8.70
CA GLU A 143 22.98 1.64 9.33
C GLU A 143 24.08 2.35 8.52
N LEU A 144 24.54 1.73 7.42
CA LEU A 144 25.51 2.35 6.53
C LEU A 144 24.86 3.48 5.72
N GLU A 145 25.66 4.50 5.42
CA GLU A 145 25.31 5.51 4.44
C GLU A 145 25.82 5.07 3.07
N LEU A 146 24.90 4.89 2.13
CA LEU A 146 25.22 4.60 0.73
C LEU A 146 25.09 5.87 -0.11
N ASP A 147 26.18 6.25 -0.80
CA ASP A 147 26.14 7.36 -1.75
C ASP A 147 25.42 6.91 -3.04
N PHE A 148 24.10 7.10 -3.06
CA PHE A 148 23.26 6.82 -4.21
C PHE A 148 23.61 7.67 -5.44
N ALA A 149 24.18 8.87 -5.28
CA ALA A 149 24.60 9.69 -6.40
C ALA A 149 25.85 9.09 -7.08
N ALA A 150 26.82 8.64 -6.29
CA ALA A 150 27.98 7.90 -6.80
C ALA A 150 27.55 6.57 -7.45
N LEU A 151 26.64 5.82 -6.82
CA LEU A 151 26.13 4.56 -7.38
C LEU A 151 25.41 4.79 -8.71
N TRP A 152 24.61 5.86 -8.81
CA TRP A 152 23.92 6.24 -10.05
C TRP A 152 24.88 6.67 -11.15
N ALA A 153 25.95 7.40 -10.80
CA ALA A 153 26.98 7.79 -11.76
C ALA A 153 27.75 6.58 -12.31
N TYR A 154 27.90 5.54 -11.49
CA TYR A 154 28.49 4.26 -11.89
C TYR A 154 27.54 3.43 -12.77
N ASP A 155 26.34 3.13 -12.26
CA ASP A 155 25.32 2.34 -12.95
C ASP A 155 23.92 2.79 -12.51
N LYS A 156 23.23 3.49 -13.42
CA LYS A 156 21.89 4.04 -13.17
C LYS A 156 20.86 2.95 -12.91
N THR A 157 20.97 1.82 -13.60
CA THR A 157 20.01 0.72 -13.50
C THR A 157 20.14 0.02 -12.17
N ILE A 158 21.37 -0.31 -11.72
CA ILE A 158 21.59 -0.90 -10.40
C ILE A 158 21.11 0.05 -9.29
N ALA A 159 21.43 1.35 -9.39
CA ALA A 159 20.97 2.35 -8.44
C ALA A 159 19.43 2.45 -8.37
N ALA A 160 18.76 2.47 -9.53
CA ALA A 160 17.30 2.47 -9.63
C ALA A 160 16.69 1.20 -9.01
N CYS A 161 17.23 0.03 -9.34
CA CYS A 161 16.80 -1.26 -8.81
C CYS A 161 16.86 -1.29 -7.28
N LEU A 162 17.98 -0.88 -6.70
CA LEU A 162 18.14 -0.84 -5.25
C LEU A 162 17.17 0.16 -4.60
N ALA A 163 17.04 1.36 -5.17
CA ALA A 163 16.13 2.37 -4.64
C ALA A 163 14.66 1.87 -4.64
N LEU A 164 14.21 1.24 -5.72
CA LEU A 164 12.87 0.65 -5.80
C LEU A 164 12.71 -0.52 -4.82
N ALA A 165 13.71 -1.40 -4.71
CA ALA A 165 13.70 -2.52 -3.77
C ALA A 165 13.64 -2.06 -2.30
N LEU A 166 14.21 -0.89 -1.97
CA LEU A 166 14.12 -0.30 -0.63
C LEU A 166 12.79 0.43 -0.39
N LEU A 167 12.10 0.88 -1.44
CA LEU A 167 10.77 1.48 -1.36
C LEU A 167 9.65 0.42 -1.31
N ALA A 168 9.93 -0.81 -1.74
CA ALA A 168 8.96 -1.90 -1.83
C ALA A 168 8.40 -2.48 -0.51
N PRO A 169 9.16 -2.56 0.61
CA PRO A 169 8.68 -3.25 1.82
C PRO A 169 7.44 -2.59 2.43
N VAL A 170 6.53 -3.40 2.96
CA VAL A 170 5.26 -2.93 3.53
C VAL A 170 5.48 -2.12 4.81
N PHE A 171 6.37 -2.58 5.69
CA PHE A 171 6.64 -1.94 6.98
C PHE A 171 7.96 -1.18 6.95
N LYS A 172 7.92 0.11 7.33
CA LYS A 172 9.10 0.97 7.46
C LYS A 172 9.07 1.78 8.75
N GLY A 173 8.67 1.14 9.85
CA GLY A 173 8.50 1.80 11.14
C GLY A 173 9.79 2.07 11.91
N SER A 174 10.90 1.41 11.57
CA SER A 174 12.19 1.68 12.23
C SER A 174 12.76 3.03 11.78
N PRO A 175 13.53 3.74 12.63
CA PRO A 175 14.17 5.00 12.24
C PRO A 175 15.02 4.86 10.96
N SER A 176 15.77 3.76 10.86
CA SER A 176 16.66 3.47 9.72
C SER A 176 15.89 3.26 8.41
N ALA A 177 14.78 2.50 8.44
CA ALA A 177 13.94 2.27 7.27
C ALA A 177 13.16 3.54 6.86
N HIS A 178 12.64 4.28 7.83
CA HIS A 178 11.89 5.52 7.61
C HIS A 178 12.79 6.58 6.95
N LEU A 179 13.96 6.86 7.53
CA LEU A 179 14.89 7.88 7.01
C LEU A 179 15.35 7.57 5.58
N LYS A 180 15.64 6.30 5.27
CA LYS A 180 15.99 5.90 3.89
C LYS A 180 14.85 6.14 2.92
N ARG A 181 13.60 5.81 3.29
CA ARG A 181 12.43 6.10 2.44
C ARG A 181 12.34 7.61 2.15
N GLU A 182 12.42 8.45 3.19
CA GLU A 182 12.34 9.90 3.02
C GLU A 182 13.45 10.41 2.09
N ALA A 183 14.70 9.99 2.31
CA ALA A 183 15.83 10.39 1.48
C ALA A 183 15.70 9.93 0.02
N LEU A 184 15.24 8.69 -0.20
CA LEU A 184 15.05 8.14 -1.55
C LEU A 184 13.94 8.87 -2.31
N LEU A 185 12.83 9.21 -1.64
CA LEU A 185 11.73 9.94 -2.28
C LEU A 185 12.09 11.39 -2.61
N GLU A 186 13.07 11.98 -1.93
CA GLU A 186 13.64 13.28 -2.31
C GLU A 186 14.61 13.19 -3.49
N TRP A 187 15.41 12.12 -3.53
CA TRP A 187 16.52 11.95 -4.47
C TRP A 187 16.12 11.35 -5.83
N LEU A 188 15.23 10.35 -5.82
CA LEU A 188 14.87 9.53 -6.98
C LEU A 188 14.05 10.24 -8.06
N PRO A 189 13.12 11.18 -7.74
CA PRO A 189 12.32 11.85 -8.76
C PRO A 189 13.17 12.55 -9.84
N GLY A 190 12.74 12.43 -11.10
CA GLY A 190 13.43 12.84 -12.32
C GLY A 190 14.48 11.85 -12.82
N LYS A 191 14.94 10.89 -12.01
CA LYS A 191 16.01 9.97 -12.39
C LYS A 191 15.50 8.73 -13.11
N LEU A 192 14.35 8.19 -12.68
CA LEU A 192 13.77 6.99 -13.28
C LEU A 192 13.42 7.21 -14.76
N GLN A 193 13.18 8.46 -15.19
CA GLN A 193 13.00 8.81 -16.61
C GLN A 193 14.24 8.54 -17.48
N GLN A 194 15.43 8.38 -16.89
CA GLN A 194 16.67 8.07 -17.62
C GLN A 194 16.91 6.57 -17.78
N ILE A 195 16.03 5.72 -17.26
CA ILE A 195 16.07 4.28 -17.47
C ILE A 195 15.38 3.94 -18.80
N ASP A 196 16.00 3.10 -19.61
CA ASP A 196 15.58 2.82 -20.98
C ASP A 196 14.38 1.87 -21.04
N ASP A 197 14.47 0.71 -20.36
CA ASP A 197 13.41 -0.31 -20.31
C ASP A 197 12.93 -0.53 -18.87
N LEU A 198 11.62 -0.67 -18.70
CA LEU A 198 11.01 -1.03 -17.43
C LEU A 198 11.38 -2.46 -17.00
N ASP A 199 11.65 -3.36 -17.95
CA ASP A 199 12.02 -4.75 -17.67
C ASP A 199 13.43 -4.90 -17.07
N ASP A 200 14.24 -3.83 -17.11
CA ASP A 200 15.52 -3.79 -16.41
C ASP A 200 15.37 -3.50 -14.91
N LEU A 201 14.18 -3.07 -14.48
CA LEU A 201 13.83 -2.78 -13.09
C LEU A 201 13.09 -3.97 -12.45
N PRO A 202 13.02 -4.07 -11.11
CA PRO A 202 12.22 -5.08 -10.44
C PRO A 202 10.73 -4.74 -10.57
N SER A 203 10.15 -4.95 -11.75
CA SER A 203 8.79 -4.52 -12.12
C SER A 203 7.70 -5.11 -11.21
N ALA A 204 7.93 -6.32 -10.68
CA ALA A 204 7.07 -6.97 -9.70
C ALA A 204 6.82 -6.12 -8.44
N VAL A 205 7.77 -5.26 -8.04
CA VAL A 205 7.64 -4.38 -6.86
C VAL A 205 7.48 -2.90 -7.21
N LEU A 206 7.38 -2.55 -8.50
CA LEU A 206 7.23 -1.16 -8.93
C LEU A 206 5.93 -0.52 -8.40
N HIS A 207 4.83 -1.29 -8.42
CA HIS A 207 3.56 -0.84 -7.87
C HIS A 207 3.63 -0.58 -6.35
N ASN A 208 4.49 -1.32 -5.63
CA ASN A 208 4.76 -1.04 -4.21
C ASN A 208 5.43 0.31 -4.03
N ALA A 209 6.42 0.68 -4.87
CA ALA A 209 7.01 2.02 -4.81
C ALA A 209 5.98 3.11 -5.16
N TYR A 210 5.10 2.85 -6.14
CA TYR A 210 4.00 3.75 -6.51
C TYR A 210 3.01 3.96 -5.34
N MET A 211 2.61 2.89 -4.65
CA MET A 211 1.66 2.95 -3.54
C MET A 211 2.29 3.46 -2.24
N PHE A 212 3.44 2.88 -1.85
CA PHE A 212 4.02 3.10 -0.52
C PHE A 212 4.73 4.44 -0.36
N CYS A 213 4.96 5.17 -1.45
CA CYS A 213 5.40 6.56 -1.34
C CYS A 213 4.40 7.42 -0.53
N SER A 214 3.10 7.13 -0.58
CA SER A 214 2.06 7.86 0.14
C SER A 214 2.18 7.83 1.68
N TYR A 215 2.98 6.92 2.25
CA TYR A 215 3.18 6.82 3.70
C TYR A 215 4.41 7.59 4.19
N ALA A 216 5.11 8.30 3.30
CA ALA A 216 6.22 9.18 3.64
C ALA A 216 5.76 10.49 4.25
N ASP A 217 6.65 11.20 4.95
CA ASP A 217 6.36 12.50 5.53
C ASP A 217 6.61 13.63 4.53
N THR A 218 7.60 13.47 3.63
CA THR A 218 7.95 14.49 2.65
C THR A 218 6.74 14.93 1.81
N PRO A 219 6.53 16.25 1.60
CA PRO A 219 5.50 16.75 0.69
C PRO A 219 5.80 16.39 -0.78
N ARG A 220 7.01 15.95 -1.13
CA ARG A 220 7.39 15.50 -2.48
C ARG A 220 7.14 14.02 -2.74
N ARG A 221 6.55 13.31 -1.77
CA ARG A 221 6.36 11.85 -1.79
C ARG A 221 5.81 11.27 -3.10
N HIS A 222 4.84 11.93 -3.72
CA HIS A 222 4.22 11.42 -4.94
C HIS A 222 4.98 11.76 -6.23
N ALA A 223 6.02 12.59 -6.19
CA ALA A 223 6.78 12.99 -7.38
C ALA A 223 7.35 11.79 -8.15
N ILE A 224 7.69 10.69 -7.46
CA ILE A 224 8.15 9.44 -8.07
C ILE A 224 7.12 8.85 -9.05
N LYS A 225 5.81 9.04 -8.81
CA LYS A 225 4.74 8.50 -9.66
C LYS A 225 4.82 9.05 -11.08
N GLN A 226 5.26 10.30 -11.27
CA GLN A 226 5.45 10.91 -12.59
C GLN A 226 6.47 10.12 -13.42
N ASP A 227 7.60 9.75 -12.81
CA ASP A 227 8.62 8.99 -13.50
C ASP A 227 8.17 7.55 -13.80
N ILE A 228 7.48 6.92 -12.84
CA ILE A 228 6.91 5.58 -13.04
C ILE A 228 5.92 5.61 -14.23
N ASN A 229 5.07 6.64 -14.32
CA ASN A 229 4.16 6.82 -15.44
C ASN A 229 4.89 6.98 -16.78
N VAL A 230 6.02 7.70 -16.82
CA VAL A 230 6.85 7.83 -18.04
C VAL A 230 7.38 6.47 -18.48
N LEU A 231 7.92 5.67 -17.54
CA LEU A 231 8.42 4.33 -17.83
C LEU A 231 7.31 3.38 -18.31
N VAL A 232 6.16 3.41 -17.64
CA VAL A 232 4.97 2.65 -18.02
C VAL A 232 4.51 3.00 -19.44
N ARG A 233 4.46 4.29 -19.80
CA ARG A 233 4.10 4.72 -21.17
C ARG A 233 5.08 4.25 -22.23
N ARG A 234 6.39 4.28 -21.95
CA ARG A 234 7.39 3.69 -22.85
C ARG A 234 7.15 2.20 -23.02
N LYS A 235 6.85 1.49 -21.93
CA LYS A 235 6.56 0.06 -21.98
C LYS A 235 5.31 -0.25 -22.79
N LEU A 236 4.23 0.50 -22.58
CA LEU A 236 3.00 0.41 -23.36
C LEU A 236 3.26 0.58 -24.86
N ALA A 237 4.09 1.57 -25.24
CA ALA A 237 4.48 1.78 -26.63
C ALA A 237 5.28 0.61 -27.22
N GLN A 238 6.23 0.04 -26.47
CA GLN A 238 6.98 -1.16 -26.88
C GLN A 238 6.06 -2.37 -27.12
N LEU A 239 5.00 -2.50 -26.31
CA LEU A 239 4.00 -3.57 -26.44
C LEU A 239 3.01 -3.33 -27.58
N GLY A 240 3.09 -2.19 -28.28
CA GLY A 240 2.10 -1.80 -29.29
C GLY A 240 0.73 -1.43 -28.71
N LEU A 241 0.64 -1.19 -27.39
CA LEU A 241 -0.56 -0.75 -26.71
C LEU A 241 -0.60 0.77 -26.71
N THR A 242 -1.23 1.34 -27.74
CA THR A 242 -1.35 2.80 -27.89
C THR A 242 -2.72 3.30 -27.44
N ASP A 243 -2.79 4.59 -27.14
CA ASP A 243 -4.04 5.33 -27.00
C ASP A 243 -5.01 5.03 -28.16
N LEU A 244 -6.29 4.94 -27.84
CA LEU A 244 -7.35 4.91 -28.84
C LEU A 244 -7.65 6.35 -29.30
N PRO A 245 -7.83 6.56 -30.62
CA PRO A 245 -8.16 7.88 -31.12
C PRO A 245 -9.47 8.35 -30.50
N ALA A 246 -9.57 9.67 -30.21
CA ALA A 246 -10.84 10.27 -29.83
C ALA A 246 -11.87 9.88 -30.91
N PRO A 247 -13.07 9.40 -30.52
CA PRO A 247 -14.01 8.83 -31.48
C PRO A 247 -14.33 9.84 -32.58
N MET A 248 -13.80 9.61 -33.78
CA MET A 248 -14.18 10.34 -34.99
C MET A 248 -15.62 9.94 -35.32
N ARG A 249 -16.59 10.63 -34.73
CA ARG A 249 -17.97 10.50 -35.17
C ARG A 249 -18.13 11.20 -36.51
N THR A 250 -17.76 10.49 -37.57
CA THR A 250 -18.33 10.74 -38.89
C THR A 250 -19.85 10.68 -38.72
N PRO A 251 -20.62 11.72 -39.07
CA PRO A 251 -22.07 11.65 -39.04
C PRO A 251 -22.50 10.69 -40.13
N VAL A 252 -22.47 9.38 -39.84
CA VAL A 252 -23.08 8.38 -40.70
C VAL A 252 -24.56 8.72 -40.72
N LYS A 253 -25.06 9.14 -41.88
CA LYS A 253 -26.49 9.20 -42.20
C LYS A 253 -27.03 7.75 -42.17
N GLY A 254 -27.17 7.19 -40.98
CA GLY A 254 -27.70 5.87 -40.70
C GLY A 254 -28.73 6.01 -39.59
N LYS A 255 -29.83 5.27 -39.72
CA LYS A 255 -31.01 5.34 -38.85
C LYS A 255 -30.62 5.39 -37.36
N PRO A 256 -31.34 6.17 -36.51
CA PRO A 256 -31.12 6.16 -35.07
C PRO A 256 -31.13 4.73 -34.57
N ARG A 257 -30.11 4.32 -33.81
CA ARG A 257 -30.11 3.05 -33.06
C ARG A 257 -31.44 3.00 -32.28
N ARG A 258 -32.36 2.16 -32.74
CA ARG A 258 -33.66 1.93 -32.10
C ARG A 258 -33.41 1.40 -30.68
N GLY A 259 -34.02 2.03 -29.68
CA GLY A 259 -33.86 1.72 -28.25
C GLY A 259 -32.68 2.45 -27.63
N LYS A 260 -32.91 3.35 -26.67
CA LYS A 260 -31.85 4.14 -26.01
C LYS A 260 -30.83 3.19 -25.34
N LYS A 261 -29.68 2.93 -25.97
CA LYS A 261 -28.51 2.41 -25.25
C LYS A 261 -27.98 3.54 -24.36
N LYS A 262 -27.87 3.28 -23.06
CA LYS A 262 -27.17 4.16 -22.11
C LYS A 262 -25.70 4.34 -22.59
N PRO A 263 -25.05 5.49 -22.34
CA PRO A 263 -23.60 5.62 -22.49
C PRO A 263 -22.86 4.49 -21.76
N LEU A 264 -21.72 4.07 -22.29
CA LEU A 264 -20.96 2.94 -21.74
C LEU A 264 -19.89 3.44 -20.78
N MET A 265 -19.90 2.93 -19.55
CA MET A 265 -18.84 3.12 -18.55
C MET A 265 -18.14 1.77 -18.34
N ILE A 266 -16.84 1.72 -18.61
CA ILE A 266 -16.01 0.58 -18.19
C ILE A 266 -15.36 0.89 -16.84
N VAL A 267 -15.24 -0.12 -16.00
CA VAL A 267 -14.67 -0.02 -14.66
C VAL A 267 -13.54 -1.03 -14.53
N VAL A 268 -12.31 -0.58 -14.27
CA VAL A 268 -11.16 -1.47 -14.05
C VAL A 268 -10.85 -1.53 -12.57
N LEU A 269 -10.91 -2.73 -11.99
CA LEU A 269 -10.90 -2.96 -10.56
C LEU A 269 -9.55 -3.46 -10.04
N GLU A 270 -9.24 -3.06 -8.82
CA GLU A 270 -8.35 -3.75 -7.89
C GLU A 270 -9.14 -4.04 -6.61
N TRP A 271 -8.81 -5.13 -5.90
CA TRP A 271 -9.46 -5.61 -4.67
C TRP A 271 -10.92 -5.17 -4.44
N PHE A 272 -11.89 -5.89 -5.00
CA PHE A 272 -13.32 -5.52 -4.99
C PHE A 272 -14.23 -6.66 -4.50
N SER A 273 -13.83 -7.34 -3.43
CA SER A 273 -14.67 -8.32 -2.73
C SER A 273 -15.55 -7.66 -1.67
N GLY A 274 -16.66 -8.29 -1.29
CA GLY A 274 -17.63 -7.77 -0.32
C GLY A 274 -17.04 -7.43 1.06
N ALA A 275 -15.94 -8.08 1.43
CA ALA A 275 -15.20 -7.82 2.66
C ALA A 275 -14.15 -6.70 2.53
N HIS A 276 -13.76 -6.34 1.30
CA HIS A 276 -12.71 -5.35 1.05
C HIS A 276 -13.25 -3.91 1.05
N SER A 277 -12.37 -2.95 1.38
CA SER A 277 -12.76 -1.56 1.58
C SER A 277 -13.26 -0.86 0.32
N ILE A 278 -12.71 -1.17 -0.85
CA ILE A 278 -13.10 -0.52 -2.11
C ILE A 278 -14.56 -0.84 -2.43
N TYR A 279 -14.98 -2.10 -2.26
CA TYR A 279 -16.39 -2.48 -2.38
C TYR A 279 -17.25 -1.67 -1.39
N ARG A 280 -16.87 -1.64 -0.11
CA ARG A 280 -17.66 -0.93 0.91
C ARG A 280 -17.82 0.56 0.64
N THR A 281 -16.83 1.19 0.02
CA THR A 281 -16.80 2.64 -0.19
C THR A 281 -17.30 3.09 -1.56
N HIS A 282 -17.20 2.25 -2.62
CA HIS A 282 -17.50 2.67 -3.99
C HIS A 282 -18.63 1.87 -4.68
N SER A 283 -19.09 0.75 -4.10
CA SER A 283 -20.12 -0.10 -4.76
C SER A 283 -21.45 0.62 -4.96
N ARG A 284 -21.92 1.40 -3.98
CA ARG A 284 -23.22 2.09 -4.06
C ARG A 284 -23.28 3.12 -5.18
N THR A 285 -22.19 3.88 -5.36
CA THR A 285 -22.12 4.88 -6.43
C THR A 285 -22.04 4.20 -7.80
N LEU A 286 -21.37 3.06 -7.91
CA LEU A 286 -21.35 2.23 -9.13
C LEU A 286 -22.71 1.63 -9.47
N GLU A 287 -23.45 1.10 -8.49
CA GLU A 287 -24.82 0.62 -8.69
C GLU A 287 -25.73 1.76 -9.16
N ALA A 288 -25.67 2.92 -8.50
CA ALA A 288 -26.48 4.08 -8.85
C ALA A 288 -26.12 4.65 -10.23
N ALA A 289 -24.84 4.58 -10.63
CA ALA A 289 -24.39 4.99 -11.97
C ALA A 289 -25.10 4.22 -13.09
N ARG A 290 -25.58 2.99 -12.82
CA ARG A 290 -26.36 2.21 -13.79
C ARG A 290 -27.66 2.87 -14.19
N GLU A 291 -28.18 3.86 -13.45
CA GLU A 291 -29.32 4.65 -13.92
C GLU A 291 -29.01 5.36 -15.25
N HIS A 292 -27.77 5.83 -15.39
CA HIS A 292 -27.32 6.65 -16.51
C HIS A 292 -26.43 5.91 -17.50
N PHE A 293 -25.69 4.88 -17.06
CA PHE A 293 -24.70 4.16 -17.85
C PHE A 293 -25.05 2.67 -17.98
N GLU A 294 -24.58 2.02 -19.06
CA GLU A 294 -24.28 0.58 -19.02
C GLU A 294 -22.92 0.45 -18.34
N VAL A 295 -22.82 -0.28 -17.23
CA VAL A 295 -21.58 -0.37 -16.44
C VAL A 295 -20.97 -1.76 -16.60
N VAL A 296 -19.75 -1.81 -17.13
CA VAL A 296 -19.01 -3.07 -17.37
C VAL A 296 -17.75 -3.12 -16.51
N GLY A 297 -17.68 -4.09 -15.60
CA GLY A 297 -16.52 -4.29 -14.73
C GLY A 297 -15.48 -5.22 -15.34
N PHE A 298 -14.20 -4.93 -15.09
CA PHE A 298 -13.04 -5.78 -15.37
C PHE A 298 -12.26 -6.02 -14.09
N GLY A 299 -11.92 -7.28 -13.81
CA GLY A 299 -11.12 -7.62 -12.63
C GLY A 299 -10.70 -9.09 -12.63
N PHE A 300 -9.78 -9.44 -11.74
CA PHE A 300 -9.33 -10.82 -11.56
C PHE A 300 -10.28 -11.60 -10.65
N GLY A 301 -10.48 -12.89 -10.94
CA GLY A 301 -11.38 -13.75 -10.17
C GLY A 301 -11.01 -13.88 -8.69
N TYR A 302 -9.70 -13.85 -8.36
CA TYR A 302 -9.23 -13.89 -6.97
C TYR A 302 -9.47 -12.58 -6.20
N ALA A 303 -9.76 -11.48 -6.89
CA ALA A 303 -9.91 -10.14 -6.31
C ALA A 303 -11.36 -9.64 -6.29
N VAL A 304 -12.29 -10.33 -6.96
CA VAL A 304 -13.70 -9.94 -7.08
C VAL A 304 -14.60 -11.17 -6.87
N ASP A 305 -15.35 -11.17 -5.77
CA ASP A 305 -16.33 -12.20 -5.44
C ASP A 305 -17.67 -11.98 -6.15
N GLU A 306 -18.62 -12.91 -6.02
CA GLU A 306 -19.93 -12.82 -6.69
C GLU A 306 -20.68 -11.53 -6.34
N ILE A 307 -20.66 -11.13 -5.07
CA ILE A 307 -21.30 -9.88 -4.60
C ILE A 307 -20.68 -8.67 -5.28
N GLY A 308 -19.35 -8.64 -5.43
CA GLY A 308 -18.65 -7.60 -6.19
C GLY A 308 -19.02 -7.58 -7.67
N ARG A 309 -19.22 -8.75 -8.29
CA ARG A 309 -19.60 -8.87 -9.71
C ARG A 309 -21.03 -8.39 -9.98
N ASP A 310 -21.96 -8.64 -9.05
CA ASP A 310 -23.39 -8.28 -9.19
C ASP A 310 -23.65 -6.76 -9.23
N ILE A 311 -22.64 -5.95 -8.88
CA ILE A 311 -22.67 -4.50 -8.99
C ILE A 311 -22.77 -4.04 -10.45
N PHE A 312 -22.26 -4.82 -11.40
CA PHE A 312 -22.11 -4.42 -12.81
C PHE A 312 -23.24 -4.98 -13.68
N ASP A 313 -23.55 -4.31 -14.79
CA ASP A 313 -24.47 -4.88 -15.80
C ASP A 313 -23.81 -6.08 -16.52
N ARG A 314 -22.48 -6.02 -16.68
CA ARG A 314 -21.64 -7.11 -17.19
C ARG A 314 -20.33 -7.11 -16.42
N PHE A 315 -19.79 -8.29 -16.16
CA PHE A 315 -18.46 -8.46 -15.59
C PHE A 315 -17.61 -9.30 -16.55
N ILE A 316 -16.41 -8.83 -16.85
CA ILE A 316 -15.43 -9.52 -17.68
C ILE A 316 -14.26 -9.89 -16.76
N GLU A 317 -14.17 -11.17 -16.44
CA GLU A 317 -13.05 -11.70 -15.67
C GLU A 317 -11.78 -11.70 -16.52
N LEU A 318 -10.70 -11.16 -15.96
CA LEU A 318 -9.38 -11.19 -16.55
C LEU A 318 -8.66 -12.46 -16.11
N GLU A 319 -8.10 -13.19 -17.08
CA GLU A 319 -7.21 -14.31 -16.78
C GLU A 319 -5.92 -13.79 -16.14
N GLN A 320 -5.36 -14.55 -15.20
CA GLN A 320 -4.08 -14.22 -14.59
C GLN A 320 -2.99 -14.37 -15.66
N PRO A 321 -2.30 -13.28 -16.06
CA PRO A 321 -1.39 -13.35 -17.18
C PRO A 321 0.02 -13.72 -16.73
N ASP A 322 0.83 -14.26 -17.65
CA ASP A 322 2.29 -14.31 -17.48
C ASP A 322 2.87 -12.89 -17.52
N TYR A 323 2.25 -11.99 -18.30
CA TYR A 323 2.62 -10.58 -18.40
C TYR A 323 1.40 -9.66 -18.52
N ILE A 324 1.39 -8.57 -17.75
CA ILE A 324 0.23 -7.67 -17.59
C ILE A 324 -0.28 -7.05 -18.91
N GLY A 325 0.57 -6.97 -19.93
CA GLY A 325 0.22 -6.53 -21.28
C GLY A 325 -0.95 -7.29 -21.91
N GLU A 326 -1.14 -8.57 -21.58
CA GLU A 326 -2.24 -9.38 -22.09
C GLU A 326 -3.60 -8.89 -21.57
N CYS A 327 -3.70 -8.61 -20.26
CA CYS A 327 -4.91 -8.03 -19.67
C CYS A 327 -5.21 -6.64 -20.25
N LEU A 328 -4.18 -5.80 -20.40
CA LEU A 328 -4.33 -4.46 -20.97
C LEU A 328 -4.82 -4.52 -22.42
N LYS A 329 -4.31 -5.48 -23.20
CA LYS A 329 -4.79 -5.73 -24.56
C LYS A 329 -6.27 -6.12 -24.57
N THR A 330 -6.70 -7.04 -23.71
CA THR A 330 -8.12 -7.44 -23.59
C THR A 330 -9.02 -6.23 -23.32
N ILE A 331 -8.64 -5.37 -22.37
CA ILE A 331 -9.42 -4.16 -22.04
C ILE A 331 -9.41 -3.16 -23.21
N ARG A 332 -8.25 -2.95 -23.84
CA ARG A 332 -8.10 -2.03 -24.98
C ARG A 332 -8.89 -2.49 -26.20
N ASP A 333 -8.83 -3.78 -26.56
CA ASP A 333 -9.54 -4.35 -27.70
C ASP A 333 -11.06 -4.28 -27.47
N PHE A 334 -11.52 -4.50 -26.24
CA PHE A 334 -12.90 -4.23 -25.85
C PHE A 334 -13.27 -2.77 -26.04
N ALA A 335 -12.44 -1.84 -25.56
CA ALA A 335 -12.70 -0.41 -25.68
C ALA A 335 -12.71 0.05 -27.16
N GLU A 336 -11.86 -0.52 -28.00
CA GLU A 336 -11.84 -0.27 -29.44
C GLU A 336 -13.13 -0.74 -30.12
N ALA A 337 -13.64 -1.92 -29.74
CA ALA A 337 -14.86 -2.49 -30.31
C ALA A 337 -16.16 -1.81 -29.82
N GLU A 338 -16.25 -1.54 -28.52
CA GLU A 338 -17.48 -1.06 -27.87
C GLU A 338 -17.52 0.48 -27.71
N GLN A 339 -16.38 1.16 -27.87
CA GLN A 339 -16.25 2.62 -27.84
C GLN A 339 -16.84 3.24 -26.55
N PRO A 340 -16.27 2.92 -25.36
CA PRO A 340 -16.78 3.40 -24.09
C PRO A 340 -16.73 4.92 -24.00
N ASP A 341 -17.73 5.49 -23.35
CA ASP A 341 -17.81 6.93 -23.10
C ASP A 341 -16.96 7.33 -21.87
N VAL A 342 -16.79 6.41 -20.91
CA VAL A 342 -16.09 6.63 -19.64
C VAL A 342 -15.23 5.42 -19.27
N LEU A 343 -13.99 5.66 -18.83
CA LEU A 343 -13.22 4.73 -18.00
C LEU A 343 -13.27 5.23 -16.56
N TYR A 344 -13.61 4.35 -15.64
CA TYR A 344 -13.55 4.63 -14.22
C TYR A 344 -12.67 3.62 -13.48
N MET A 345 -11.81 4.09 -12.60
CA MET A 345 -10.99 3.24 -11.72
C MET A 345 -11.25 3.65 -10.27
N PRO A 346 -11.99 2.86 -9.47
CA PRO A 346 -12.28 3.22 -8.08
C PRO A 346 -11.02 3.28 -7.21
N SER A 347 -9.91 2.71 -7.70
CA SER A 347 -8.61 2.74 -7.04
C SER A 347 -7.50 2.56 -8.08
N VAL A 348 -6.36 3.23 -7.86
CA VAL A 348 -5.17 3.13 -8.70
C VAL A 348 -3.93 3.01 -7.80
N GLY A 349 -3.19 1.91 -7.95
CA GLY A 349 -1.87 1.75 -7.33
C GLY A 349 -1.64 0.43 -6.63
N MET A 350 -2.69 -0.28 -6.21
CA MET A 350 -2.51 -1.57 -5.52
C MET A 350 -2.14 -2.69 -6.49
N PHE A 351 -2.62 -2.64 -7.75
CA PHE A 351 -2.24 -3.59 -8.81
C PHE A 351 -1.42 -2.93 -9.91
N VAL A 352 -0.48 -3.68 -10.48
CA VAL A 352 0.24 -3.28 -11.71
C VAL A 352 -0.73 -2.94 -12.84
N LEU A 353 -1.86 -3.67 -12.93
CA LEU A 353 -2.91 -3.43 -13.93
C LEU A 353 -3.39 -1.97 -13.93
N THR A 354 -3.75 -1.42 -12.78
CA THR A 354 -4.37 -0.09 -12.67
C THR A 354 -3.32 1.01 -12.89
N VAL A 355 -2.06 0.78 -12.48
CA VAL A 355 -0.94 1.68 -12.79
C VAL A 355 -0.67 1.75 -14.30
N PHE A 356 -0.73 0.63 -15.01
CA PHE A 356 -0.60 0.64 -16.47
C PHE A 356 -1.84 1.23 -17.14
N MET A 357 -3.04 0.87 -16.66
CA MET A 357 -4.29 1.33 -17.24
C MET A 357 -4.45 2.85 -17.13
N SER A 358 -3.99 3.44 -16.02
CA SER A 358 -4.00 4.89 -15.82
C SER A 358 -3.07 5.65 -16.76
N ASN A 359 -2.28 4.96 -17.57
CA ASN A 359 -1.36 5.54 -18.56
C ASN A 359 -1.77 5.29 -20.01
N LEU A 360 -2.97 4.76 -20.25
CA LEU A 360 -3.57 4.61 -21.57
C LEU A 360 -4.86 5.44 -21.69
N ARG A 361 -5.06 6.08 -22.83
CA ARG A 361 -6.33 6.72 -23.19
C ARG A 361 -7.21 5.75 -23.99
N ILE A 362 -8.21 5.16 -23.33
CA ILE A 362 -9.16 4.23 -23.96
C ILE A 362 -10.61 4.71 -23.92
N ALA A 363 -10.90 5.82 -23.23
CA ALA A 363 -12.19 6.50 -23.24
C ALA A 363 -12.01 8.05 -23.28
N PRO A 364 -12.98 8.81 -23.83
CA PRO A 364 -12.93 10.28 -23.87
C PRO A 364 -12.94 10.97 -22.50
N LEU A 365 -13.44 10.30 -21.47
CA LEU A 365 -13.43 10.75 -20.09
C LEU A 365 -12.87 9.62 -19.23
N GLN A 366 -11.79 9.88 -18.49
CA GLN A 366 -11.18 8.92 -17.59
C GLN A 366 -11.11 9.51 -16.19
N ILE A 367 -11.70 8.79 -15.23
CA ILE A 367 -11.85 9.23 -13.85
C ILE A 367 -11.23 8.16 -12.95
N ALA A 368 -10.42 8.56 -11.99
CA ALA A 368 -10.04 7.68 -10.89
C ALA A 368 -10.72 8.14 -9.59
N ALA A 369 -10.78 7.25 -8.59
CA ALA A 369 -11.19 7.59 -7.24
C ALA A 369 -10.14 7.14 -6.23
N LEU A 370 -10.44 7.34 -4.95
CA LEU A 370 -9.48 7.34 -3.87
C LEU A 370 -9.51 6.05 -3.04
N GLY A 371 -9.71 4.89 -3.66
CA GLY A 371 -9.50 3.59 -3.00
C GLY A 371 -8.06 3.46 -2.46
N HIS A 372 -7.06 3.84 -3.26
CA HIS A 372 -5.77 4.31 -2.79
C HIS A 372 -5.78 5.85 -2.86
N PRO A 373 -5.83 6.55 -1.71
CA PRO A 373 -6.20 7.96 -1.65
C PRO A 373 -5.06 8.94 -2.02
N ALA A 374 -4.48 8.81 -3.21
CA ALA A 374 -3.40 9.68 -3.67
C ALA A 374 -3.53 9.99 -5.16
N THR A 375 -2.96 11.13 -5.59
CA THR A 375 -2.85 11.49 -7.00
C THR A 375 -2.19 10.38 -7.83
N THR A 376 -2.61 10.26 -9.09
CA THR A 376 -2.00 9.35 -10.07
C THR A 376 -0.82 9.98 -10.79
N HIS A 377 -0.72 11.30 -10.85
CA HIS A 377 0.25 12.01 -11.69
C HIS A 377 0.24 11.58 -13.17
N SER A 378 -0.89 11.08 -13.67
CA SER A 378 -1.05 10.69 -15.07
C SER A 378 -1.86 11.73 -15.84
N ASP A 379 -1.39 12.08 -17.04
CA ASP A 379 -2.10 12.95 -17.97
C ASP A 379 -3.25 12.22 -18.69
N LYS A 380 -3.40 10.92 -18.44
CA LYS A 380 -4.50 10.12 -18.96
C LYS A 380 -5.69 10.07 -18.00
N ILE A 381 -5.57 10.60 -16.78
CA ILE A 381 -6.69 10.72 -15.83
C ILE A 381 -7.12 12.17 -15.77
N ASP A 382 -8.37 12.43 -16.15
CA ASP A 382 -8.90 13.79 -16.25
C ASP A 382 -9.35 14.30 -14.88
N TYR A 383 -10.01 13.41 -14.10
CA TYR A 383 -10.57 13.76 -12.81
C TYR A 383 -10.30 12.72 -11.72
N ILE A 384 -10.19 13.23 -10.49
CA ILE A 384 -10.33 12.44 -9.26
C ILE A 384 -11.72 12.67 -8.67
N SER A 385 -12.50 11.59 -8.52
CA SER A 385 -13.75 11.58 -7.76
C SER A 385 -13.44 11.58 -6.27
N VAL A 386 -13.96 12.56 -5.54
CA VAL A 386 -13.71 12.73 -4.10
C VAL A 386 -14.85 13.50 -3.44
N GLU A 387 -15.22 13.14 -2.21
CA GLU A 387 -16.15 13.93 -1.41
C GLU A 387 -15.55 15.30 -1.03
N GLU A 388 -16.35 16.36 -1.10
CA GLU A 388 -15.85 17.73 -0.95
C GLU A 388 -15.18 18.03 0.39
N ASP A 389 -15.59 17.34 1.46
CA ASP A 389 -15.06 17.47 2.82
C ASP A 389 -13.81 16.62 3.08
N TYR A 390 -13.45 15.71 2.16
CA TYR A 390 -12.17 14.97 2.21
C TYR A 390 -11.02 15.75 1.57
N VAL A 391 -11.30 16.83 0.85
CA VAL A 391 -10.28 17.60 0.14
C VAL A 391 -9.53 18.51 1.11
N GLY A 392 -8.24 18.25 1.31
CA GLY A 392 -7.31 19.15 1.99
C GLY A 392 -6.81 20.24 1.05
N ASP A 393 -5.52 20.22 0.71
CA ASP A 393 -4.95 21.09 -0.31
C ASP A 393 -5.20 20.50 -1.72
N PRO A 394 -5.98 21.17 -2.59
CA PRO A 394 -6.18 20.70 -3.96
C PRO A 394 -4.88 20.60 -4.77
N ALA A 395 -3.81 21.30 -4.37
CA ALA A 395 -2.50 21.23 -5.03
C ALA A 395 -1.80 19.87 -4.86
N CYS A 396 -2.27 19.03 -3.94
CA CYS A 396 -1.81 17.62 -3.82
C CYS A 396 -2.22 16.76 -5.03
N PHE A 397 -3.10 17.25 -5.92
CA PHE A 397 -3.54 16.53 -7.10
C PHE A 397 -3.07 17.18 -8.40
N SER A 398 -2.60 16.34 -9.33
CA SER A 398 -2.37 16.77 -10.71
C SER A 398 -3.64 16.84 -11.56
N GLU A 399 -4.64 16.04 -11.17
CA GLU A 399 -5.92 15.92 -11.85
C GLU A 399 -6.90 16.99 -11.36
N SER A 400 -7.93 17.27 -12.17
CA SER A 400 -9.03 18.10 -11.68
C SER A 400 -9.88 17.32 -10.66
N LEU A 401 -10.36 17.98 -9.61
CA LEU A 401 -11.21 17.32 -8.62
C LEU A 401 -12.69 17.34 -9.06
N MET A 402 -13.28 16.17 -9.28
CA MET A 402 -14.73 15.98 -9.38
C MET A 402 -15.28 15.84 -7.96
N LYS A 403 -15.60 16.96 -7.33
CA LYS A 403 -16.12 17.00 -5.97
C LYS A 403 -17.56 16.51 -5.91
N LEU A 404 -17.80 15.49 -5.12
CA LEU A 404 -19.13 15.03 -4.73
C LEU A 404 -19.59 15.76 -3.46
N PRO A 405 -20.91 15.90 -3.21
CA PRO A 405 -21.40 16.27 -1.89
C PRO A 405 -20.78 15.38 -0.81
N LYS A 406 -20.65 15.85 0.43
CA LYS A 406 -20.10 15.04 1.53
C LYS A 406 -20.82 13.70 1.76
N ASP A 407 -22.08 13.60 1.39
CA ASP A 407 -22.90 12.38 1.44
C ASP A 407 -23.05 11.70 0.06
N GLY A 408 -22.30 12.15 -0.95
CA GLY A 408 -22.39 11.67 -2.33
C GLY A 408 -21.79 10.28 -2.57
N GLN A 409 -21.05 9.74 -1.59
CA GLN A 409 -20.45 8.41 -1.64
C GLN A 409 -20.74 7.64 -0.34
N PRO A 410 -22.01 7.24 -0.12
CA PRO A 410 -22.38 6.50 1.09
C PRO A 410 -21.73 5.11 1.10
N TYR A 411 -21.21 4.71 2.26
CA TYR A 411 -20.56 3.42 2.44
C TYR A 411 -21.58 2.29 2.62
N ARG A 412 -21.08 1.05 2.60
CA ARG A 412 -21.79 -0.15 3.03
C ARG A 412 -21.12 -0.72 4.29
N PRO A 413 -21.92 -1.26 5.24
CA PRO A 413 -21.41 -2.19 6.23
C PRO A 413 -20.68 -3.36 5.56
N SER A 414 -19.66 -3.88 6.22
CA SER A 414 -18.98 -5.10 5.77
C SER A 414 -19.94 -6.28 5.75
N VAL A 415 -19.92 -7.09 4.69
CA VAL A 415 -20.68 -8.36 4.67
C VAL A 415 -20.17 -9.37 5.71
N ALA A 416 -18.95 -9.15 6.22
CA ALA A 416 -18.33 -9.95 7.25
C ALA A 416 -18.58 -9.43 8.68
N LEU A 417 -19.35 -8.34 8.85
CA LEU A 417 -19.66 -7.79 10.19
C LEU A 417 -20.43 -8.84 11.02
N PRO A 418 -19.89 -9.33 12.15
CA PRO A 418 -20.59 -10.29 12.99
C PRO A 418 -21.71 -9.61 13.78
N ASP A 419 -22.57 -10.43 14.38
CA ASP A 419 -23.53 -9.97 15.39
C ASP A 419 -22.78 -9.53 16.66
N ILE A 420 -22.36 -8.27 16.69
CA ILE A 420 -21.65 -7.64 17.81
C ILE A 420 -22.43 -6.43 18.31
N VAL A 421 -22.57 -6.34 19.64
CA VAL A 421 -23.28 -5.24 20.30
C VAL A 421 -22.26 -4.28 20.88
N ALA A 422 -22.39 -3.00 20.53
CA ALA A 422 -21.58 -1.95 21.13
C ALA A 422 -21.89 -1.83 22.62
N GLN A 423 -20.84 -1.73 23.43
CA GLN A 423 -20.95 -1.65 24.89
C GLN A 423 -19.92 -0.66 25.46
N ILE A 424 -20.19 -0.14 26.65
CA ILE A 424 -19.23 0.64 27.42
C ILE A 424 -18.48 -0.34 28.33
N PRO A 425 -17.14 -0.45 28.23
CA PRO A 425 -16.37 -1.34 29.08
C PRO A 425 -16.50 -0.90 30.55
N PRO A 426 -16.39 -1.86 31.51
CA PRO A 426 -16.34 -1.50 32.92
C PRO A 426 -15.10 -0.63 33.21
N PRO A 427 -15.17 0.25 34.23
CA PRO A 427 -14.01 0.99 34.69
C PRO A 427 -12.83 0.06 35.02
N ARG A 428 -11.63 0.46 34.61
CA ARG A 428 -10.38 -0.26 34.85
C ARG A 428 -9.25 0.72 35.15
N GLU A 429 -8.22 0.25 35.85
CA GLU A 429 -7.05 1.06 36.23
C GLU A 429 -6.17 1.43 35.03
N THR A 430 -5.93 0.47 34.13
CA THR A 430 -5.17 0.66 32.89
C THR A 430 -6.12 0.68 31.70
N LEU A 431 -6.21 1.81 31.01
CA LEU A 431 -7.03 1.93 29.80
C LEU A 431 -6.36 1.25 28.61
N GLN A 432 -7.16 0.65 27.74
CA GLN A 432 -6.69 0.06 26.49
C GLN A 432 -6.90 1.03 25.33
N ILE A 433 -5.81 1.39 24.67
CA ILE A 433 -5.82 2.23 23.46
C ILE A 433 -5.59 1.32 22.27
N VAL A 434 -6.54 1.26 21.33
CA VAL A 434 -6.37 0.48 20.10
C VAL A 434 -5.88 1.35 18.94
N ILE A 435 -4.92 0.84 18.20
CA ILE A 435 -4.44 1.40 16.95
C ILE A 435 -4.90 0.46 15.82
N THR A 436 -5.91 0.88 15.07
CA THR A 436 -6.45 0.13 13.93
C THR A 436 -5.72 0.50 12.65
N ALA A 437 -4.43 0.13 12.56
CA ALA A 437 -3.55 0.59 11.50
C ALA A 437 -2.75 -0.54 10.86
N SER A 438 -2.91 -0.73 9.56
CA SER A 438 -2.03 -1.59 8.76
C SER A 438 -0.56 -1.19 8.92
N ALA A 439 0.36 -2.16 8.90
CA ALA A 439 1.79 -1.94 9.18
C ALA A 439 2.44 -0.74 8.45
N MET A 440 2.11 -0.53 7.18
CA MET A 440 2.60 0.59 6.35
C MET A 440 2.29 2.00 6.90
N LYS A 441 1.31 2.14 7.80
CA LYS A 441 0.97 3.41 8.45
C LYS A 441 1.84 3.72 9.67
N LEU A 442 2.53 2.72 10.21
CA LEU A 442 3.38 2.88 11.37
C LEU A 442 4.72 3.49 10.96
N ASN A 443 5.13 4.51 11.70
CA ASN A 443 6.36 5.25 11.49
C ASN A 443 6.90 5.77 12.83
N PRO A 444 8.18 6.16 12.91
CA PRO A 444 8.78 6.67 14.15
C PRO A 444 8.01 7.86 14.75
N GLY A 445 7.57 8.82 13.92
CA GLY A 445 6.86 10.01 14.40
C GLY A 445 5.54 9.70 15.10
N PHE A 446 4.78 8.73 14.59
CA PHE A 446 3.56 8.25 15.23
C PHE A 446 3.85 7.46 16.51
N LEU A 447 4.85 6.58 16.50
CA LEU A 447 5.24 5.80 17.68
C LEU A 447 5.76 6.71 18.82
N ASP A 448 6.51 7.76 18.48
CA ASP A 448 6.95 8.79 19.42
C ASP A 448 5.78 9.56 20.02
N ALA A 449 4.74 9.86 19.23
CA ALA A 449 3.53 10.48 19.74
C ALA A 449 2.79 9.55 20.72
N CYS A 450 2.68 8.24 20.43
CA CYS A 450 2.13 7.27 21.37
C CYS A 450 2.93 7.20 22.68
N ARG A 451 4.26 7.18 22.60
CA ARG A 451 5.14 7.22 23.79
C ARG A 451 4.89 8.48 24.61
N ALA A 452 4.87 9.66 23.98
CA ALA A 452 4.61 10.92 24.65
C ALA A 452 3.20 10.98 25.29
N ILE A 453 2.19 10.34 24.68
CA ILE A 453 0.85 10.20 25.27
C ILE A 453 0.92 9.37 26.55
N GLY A 454 1.57 8.20 26.51
CA GLY A 454 1.72 7.34 27.69
C GLY A 454 2.51 7.99 28.83
N GLU A 455 3.53 8.79 28.51
CA GLU A 455 4.34 9.53 29.50
C GLU A 455 3.60 10.71 30.14
N ARG A 456 2.66 11.34 29.43
CA ARG A 456 1.98 12.57 29.87
C ARG A 456 0.61 12.32 30.50
N ALA A 457 -0.05 11.20 30.19
CA ALA A 457 -1.32 10.85 30.80
C ALA A 457 -1.15 10.56 32.30
N ALA A 458 -2.09 11.02 33.12
CA ALA A 458 -2.14 10.65 34.53
C ALA A 458 -2.70 9.23 34.75
N THR A 459 -3.52 8.76 33.82
CA THR A 459 -4.11 7.42 33.80
C THR A 459 -3.18 6.44 33.08
N LEU A 460 -3.00 5.24 33.64
CA LEU A 460 -2.21 4.20 33.00
C LEU A 460 -2.86 3.73 31.69
N VAL A 461 -2.04 3.46 30.68
CA VAL A 461 -2.50 3.04 29.35
C VAL A 461 -1.69 1.86 28.82
N GLU A 462 -2.36 0.97 28.10
CA GLU A 462 -1.77 -0.12 27.32
C GLU A 462 -2.14 0.08 25.85
N PHE A 463 -1.13 0.13 24.96
CA PHE A 463 -1.33 0.33 23.53
C PHE A 463 -1.45 -1.02 22.81
N HIS A 464 -2.49 -1.21 22.01
CA HIS A 464 -2.75 -2.41 21.23
C HIS A 464 -2.71 -2.12 19.74
N PHE A 465 -1.72 -2.68 19.03
CA PHE A 465 -1.54 -2.48 17.59
C PHE A 465 -2.18 -3.61 16.79
N MET A 466 -3.22 -3.29 16.01
CA MET A 466 -3.91 -4.21 15.11
C MET A 466 -3.36 -4.03 13.69
N THR A 467 -2.22 -4.66 13.40
CA THR A 467 -1.45 -4.38 12.17
C THR A 467 -1.87 -5.16 10.94
N GLY A 468 -2.63 -6.24 11.13
CA GLY A 468 -3.05 -7.16 10.08
C GLY A 468 -1.90 -7.97 9.47
N VAL A 469 -0.70 -7.94 10.06
CA VAL A 469 0.44 -8.73 9.60
C VAL A 469 0.31 -10.16 10.14
N PRO A 470 0.29 -11.19 9.28
CA PRO A 470 0.29 -12.58 9.73
C PRO A 470 1.53 -12.92 10.55
N SER A 471 1.40 -13.93 11.42
CA SER A 471 2.54 -14.52 12.12
C SER A 471 3.67 -14.90 11.15
N GLY A 472 4.92 -14.71 11.57
CA GLY A 472 6.11 -14.92 10.73
C GLY A 472 7.19 -13.87 10.97
N LEU A 473 8.33 -14.00 10.28
CA LEU A 473 9.48 -13.09 10.47
C LEU A 473 9.15 -11.59 10.29
N PRO A 474 8.32 -11.16 9.31
CA PRO A 474 7.92 -9.75 9.20
C PRO A 474 7.16 -9.24 10.43
N PHE A 475 6.31 -10.07 11.03
CA PHE A 475 5.57 -9.73 12.24
C PHE A 475 6.49 -9.66 13.46
N ASP A 476 7.43 -10.60 13.61
CA ASP A 476 8.42 -10.55 14.68
C ASP A 476 9.21 -9.23 14.61
N ARG A 477 9.68 -8.84 13.41
CA ARG A 477 10.38 -7.57 13.23
C ARG A 477 9.51 -6.36 13.56
N LEU A 478 8.25 -6.36 13.12
CA LEU A 478 7.32 -5.28 13.45
C LEU A 478 7.15 -5.15 14.96
N ARG A 479 6.91 -6.27 15.65
CA ARG A 479 6.78 -6.32 17.10
C ARG A 479 8.02 -5.74 17.78
N ASP A 480 9.22 -6.19 17.40
CA ASP A 480 10.47 -5.74 17.99
C ASP A 480 10.66 -4.21 17.82
N VAL A 481 10.32 -3.65 16.65
CA VAL A 481 10.40 -2.20 16.41
C VAL A 481 9.41 -1.43 17.29
N VAL A 482 8.17 -1.90 17.39
CA VAL A 482 7.14 -1.23 18.21
C VAL A 482 7.47 -1.33 19.69
N GLU A 483 7.88 -2.50 20.18
CA GLU A 483 8.28 -2.72 21.58
C GLU A 483 9.51 -1.88 21.95
N HIS A 484 10.46 -1.70 21.04
CA HIS A 484 11.60 -0.82 21.26
C HIS A 484 11.20 0.66 21.35
N ALA A 485 10.30 1.11 20.48
CA ALA A 485 9.83 2.51 20.48
C ALA A 485 8.84 2.80 21.63
N LEU A 486 8.06 1.79 22.04
CA LEU A 486 6.99 1.89 23.03
C LEU A 486 6.98 0.65 23.94
N PRO A 487 7.85 0.59 24.95
CA PRO A 487 7.92 -0.55 25.86
C PRO A 487 6.58 -0.83 26.55
N GLY A 488 6.16 -2.10 26.54
CA GLY A 488 4.87 -2.52 27.09
C GLY A 488 3.69 -2.43 26.12
N ALA A 489 3.89 -1.96 24.88
CA ALA A 489 2.89 -2.10 23.83
C ALA A 489 2.62 -3.57 23.49
N VAL A 490 1.37 -3.88 23.20
CA VAL A 490 0.94 -5.19 22.71
C VAL A 490 0.73 -5.11 21.20
N VAL A 491 1.51 -5.88 20.45
CA VAL A 491 1.36 -5.99 19.00
C VAL A 491 0.64 -7.31 18.69
N HIS A 492 -0.53 -7.21 18.06
CA HIS A 492 -1.32 -8.37 17.67
C HIS A 492 -0.97 -8.80 16.26
N ASP A 493 -0.84 -10.11 16.06
CA ASP A 493 -0.75 -10.71 14.74
C ASP A 493 -2.11 -10.66 14.02
N PHE A 494 -2.18 -11.27 12.84
CA PHE A 494 -3.40 -11.28 12.05
C PHE A 494 -4.56 -11.92 12.82
N HIS A 495 -5.64 -11.15 12.95
CA HIS A 495 -6.93 -11.63 13.43
C HIS A 495 -7.90 -11.66 12.25
N ASP A 496 -8.78 -12.67 12.22
CA ASP A 496 -9.98 -12.56 11.39
C ASP A 496 -10.83 -11.35 11.86
N TYR A 497 -11.74 -10.91 10.99
CA TYR A 497 -12.47 -9.66 11.22
C TYR A 497 -13.33 -9.70 12.50
N ALA A 498 -13.89 -10.86 12.86
CA ALA A 498 -14.70 -10.98 14.07
C ALA A 498 -13.83 -10.90 15.33
N ALA A 499 -12.71 -11.61 15.36
CA ALA A 499 -11.76 -11.56 16.47
C ALA A 499 -11.12 -10.17 16.61
N TYR A 500 -10.83 -9.50 15.50
CA TYR A 500 -10.39 -8.11 15.48
C TYR A 500 -11.42 -7.17 16.13
N LEU A 501 -12.69 -7.26 15.75
CA LEU A 501 -13.75 -6.40 16.31
C LEU A 501 -13.99 -6.64 17.80
N VAL A 502 -13.80 -7.87 18.30
CA VAL A 502 -13.83 -8.16 19.74
C VAL A 502 -12.75 -7.35 20.47
N ARG A 503 -11.54 -7.27 19.94
CA ARG A 503 -10.45 -6.47 20.53
C ARG A 503 -10.75 -4.97 20.49
N VAL A 504 -11.25 -4.47 19.35
CA VAL A 504 -11.64 -3.06 19.23
C VAL A 504 -12.76 -2.73 20.23
N SER A 505 -13.75 -3.60 20.40
CA SER A 505 -14.87 -3.40 21.32
C SER A 505 -14.44 -3.32 22.79
N GLN A 506 -13.44 -4.12 23.17
CA GLN A 506 -12.87 -4.16 24.52
C GLN A 506 -12.00 -2.94 24.88
N SER A 507 -11.57 -2.17 23.88
CA SER A 507 -10.70 -1.01 24.07
C SER A 507 -11.50 0.21 24.57
N ASP A 508 -10.82 1.17 25.19
CA ASP A 508 -11.43 2.36 25.80
C ASP A 508 -11.52 3.55 24.82
N LEU A 509 -10.52 3.68 23.96
CA LEU A 509 -10.43 4.65 22.88
C LEU A 509 -9.56 4.10 21.73
N PHE A 510 -9.62 4.75 20.57
CA PHE A 510 -8.68 4.50 19.47
C PHE A 510 -7.85 5.72 19.10
N LEU A 511 -6.70 5.47 18.50
CA LEU A 511 -5.81 6.49 17.96
C LEU A 511 -5.62 6.27 16.46
N SER A 512 -5.93 7.27 15.65
CA SER A 512 -5.65 7.23 14.21
C SER A 512 -4.16 7.47 13.96
N PRO A 513 -3.50 6.65 13.11
CA PRO A 513 -2.14 6.91 12.68
C PRO A 513 -2.04 8.19 11.83
N PHE A 514 -0.85 8.75 11.72
CA PHE A 514 -0.54 9.86 10.81
C PHE A 514 0.89 9.71 10.25
N PRO A 515 1.22 10.27 9.07
CA PRO A 515 0.36 11.12 8.22
C PRO A 515 -0.78 10.35 7.56
N PHE A 516 -0.59 9.07 7.22
CA PHE A 516 -1.65 8.31 6.57
C PHE A 516 -2.70 7.83 7.60
N GLY A 517 -3.85 8.52 7.62
CA GLY A 517 -4.97 8.28 8.53
C GLY A 517 -5.81 7.04 8.21
N ASN A 518 -6.98 6.95 8.83
CA ASN A 518 -7.88 5.81 8.76
C ASN A 518 -9.18 6.11 8.01
N THR A 519 -9.82 5.03 7.55
CA THR A 519 -11.18 5.07 6.99
C THR A 519 -11.96 3.91 7.57
N ASN A 520 -11.58 2.68 7.21
CA ASN A 520 -12.24 1.46 7.69
C ASN A 520 -12.11 1.30 9.20
N GLY A 521 -10.93 1.54 9.76
CA GLY A 521 -10.71 1.48 11.21
C GLY A 521 -11.59 2.45 11.99
N ILE A 522 -11.94 3.61 11.41
CA ILE A 522 -12.89 4.56 12.01
C ILE A 522 -14.31 4.03 11.91
N VAL A 523 -14.72 3.52 10.75
CA VAL A 523 -16.05 2.91 10.58
C VAL A 523 -16.25 1.75 11.55
N ASP A 524 -15.23 0.90 11.73
CA ASP A 524 -15.23 -0.21 12.69
C ASP A 524 -15.32 0.31 14.14
N ALA A 525 -14.51 1.31 14.50
CA ALA A 525 -14.53 1.92 15.83
C ALA A 525 -15.88 2.56 16.15
N LEU A 526 -16.44 3.34 15.21
CA LEU A 526 -17.75 3.99 15.34
C LEU A 526 -18.90 2.98 15.39
N THR A 527 -18.79 1.85 14.68
CA THR A 527 -19.76 0.72 14.80
C THR A 527 -19.84 0.22 16.24
N LEU A 528 -18.73 0.28 16.97
CA LEU A 528 -18.61 -0.13 18.36
C LEU A 528 -18.73 1.04 19.35
N GLY A 529 -19.07 2.23 18.85
CA GLY A 529 -19.19 3.47 19.63
C GLY A 529 -17.88 3.99 20.21
N LEU A 530 -16.73 3.49 19.75
CA LEU A 530 -15.43 3.81 20.31
C LEU A 530 -14.98 5.22 19.88
N PRO A 531 -14.74 6.16 20.81
CA PRO A 531 -14.20 7.47 20.49
C PRO A 531 -12.69 7.42 20.22
N GLY A 532 -12.18 8.41 19.51
CA GLY A 532 -10.74 8.50 19.23
C GLY A 532 -10.29 9.91 18.87
N VAL A 533 -9.01 10.02 18.51
CA VAL A 533 -8.34 11.26 18.11
C VAL A 533 -7.64 11.05 16.76
N CYS A 534 -7.69 12.08 15.90
CA CYS A 534 -7.00 12.08 14.61
C CYS A 534 -6.22 13.38 14.37
N LYS A 535 -5.33 13.35 13.39
CA LYS A 535 -4.54 14.50 12.94
C LYS A 535 -4.75 14.74 11.44
N ARG A 536 -5.10 15.97 11.08
CA ARG A 536 -5.23 16.46 9.72
C ARG A 536 -3.90 16.90 9.10
N GLY A 537 -3.94 17.09 7.79
CA GLY A 537 -2.84 17.55 6.96
C GLY A 537 -3.32 17.84 5.53
N PRO A 538 -2.42 18.23 4.62
CA PRO A 538 -2.83 18.66 3.27
C PRO A 538 -3.45 17.55 2.42
N GLU A 539 -3.08 16.29 2.63
CA GLU A 539 -3.50 15.19 1.75
C GLU A 539 -4.91 14.68 2.08
N VAL A 540 -5.58 14.05 1.11
CA VAL A 540 -6.90 13.43 1.36
C VAL A 540 -6.81 12.34 2.44
N PHE A 541 -5.77 11.50 2.41
CA PHE A 541 -5.58 10.50 3.47
C PHE A 541 -5.25 11.07 4.85
N GLU A 542 -4.96 12.37 4.94
CA GLU A 542 -4.84 13.09 6.22
C GLU A 542 -6.18 13.72 6.63
N GLN A 543 -7.12 13.95 5.71
CA GLN A 543 -8.40 14.63 5.95
C GLN A 543 -9.57 13.70 6.25
N ILE A 544 -9.55 12.47 5.70
CA ILE A 544 -10.67 11.51 5.81
C ILE A 544 -11.12 11.33 7.27
N ASP A 545 -10.18 11.18 8.20
CA ASP A 545 -10.49 10.97 9.61
C ASP A 545 -11.31 12.13 10.20
N GLY A 546 -10.86 13.36 9.99
CA GLY A 546 -11.50 14.56 10.51
C GLY A 546 -12.89 14.79 9.92
N ALA A 547 -13.04 14.52 8.63
CA ALA A 547 -14.33 14.61 7.94
C ALA A 547 -15.32 13.56 8.44
N LEU A 548 -14.89 12.30 8.61
CA LEU A 548 -15.73 11.26 9.22
C LEU A 548 -16.13 11.63 10.66
N PHE A 549 -15.21 12.19 11.44
CA PHE A 549 -15.48 12.67 12.79
C PHE A 549 -16.55 13.78 12.80
N GLU A 550 -16.45 14.75 11.89
CA GLU A 550 -17.44 15.82 11.75
C GLU A 550 -18.82 15.27 11.34
N ARG A 551 -18.86 14.35 10.37
CA ARG A 551 -20.12 13.73 9.89
C ARG A 551 -20.90 13.04 11.01
N VAL A 552 -20.19 12.47 12.00
CA VAL A 552 -20.82 11.75 13.12
C VAL A 552 -20.93 12.59 14.41
N GLY A 553 -20.57 13.87 14.36
CA GLY A 553 -20.72 14.79 15.49
C GLY A 553 -19.68 14.60 16.60
N MET A 554 -18.48 14.12 16.28
CA MET A 554 -17.36 14.09 17.24
C MET A 554 -16.98 15.52 17.68
N PRO A 555 -16.58 15.72 18.94
CA PRO A 555 -16.13 17.03 19.41
C PRO A 555 -14.95 17.55 18.60
N SER A 556 -14.97 18.84 18.23
CA SER A 556 -13.95 19.42 17.34
C SER A 556 -12.51 19.29 17.85
N TRP A 557 -12.31 19.20 19.17
CA TRP A 557 -10.98 19.00 19.77
C TRP A 557 -10.36 17.63 19.48
N THR A 558 -11.14 16.66 19.00
CA THR A 558 -10.66 15.32 18.61
C THR A 558 -10.01 15.28 17.22
N THR A 559 -10.18 16.35 16.45
CA THR A 559 -9.59 16.55 15.12
C THR A 559 -8.52 17.63 15.22
N THR A 560 -7.26 17.26 15.04
CA THR A 560 -6.11 18.13 15.38
C THR A 560 -5.25 18.47 14.15
N ASP A 561 -4.52 19.59 14.20
CA ASP A 561 -3.70 20.05 13.05
C ASP A 561 -2.18 19.96 13.31
N SER A 562 -1.77 19.46 14.46
CA SER A 562 -0.35 19.27 14.82
C SER A 562 -0.16 18.08 15.74
N VAL A 563 1.07 17.55 15.78
CA VAL A 563 1.41 16.40 16.66
C VAL A 563 1.23 16.74 18.14
N GLU A 564 1.59 17.95 18.57
CA GLU A 564 1.41 18.37 19.97
C GLU A 564 -0.08 18.51 20.33
N ALA A 565 -0.90 19.07 19.43
CA ALA A 565 -2.35 19.12 19.63
C ALA A 565 -2.98 17.72 19.67
N TYR A 566 -2.50 16.80 18.82
CA TYR A 566 -2.89 15.39 18.82
C TYR A 566 -2.59 14.72 20.17
N ILE A 567 -1.37 14.91 20.70
CA ILE A 567 -0.97 14.38 22.01
C ILE A 567 -1.85 14.97 23.12
N ALA A 568 -2.08 16.28 23.13
CA ALA A 568 -2.92 16.94 24.12
C ALA A 568 -4.39 16.45 24.09
N ALA A 569 -4.94 16.25 22.89
CA ALA A 569 -6.28 15.70 22.72
C ALA A 569 -6.37 14.25 23.21
N ALA A 570 -5.38 13.41 22.90
CA ALA A 570 -5.34 12.03 23.38
C ALA A 570 -5.24 11.98 24.91
N VAL A 571 -4.35 12.77 25.54
CA VAL A 571 -4.23 12.87 27.00
C VAL A 571 -5.56 13.33 27.63
N ARG A 572 -6.24 14.33 27.06
CA ARG A 572 -7.58 14.72 27.52
C ARG A 572 -8.56 13.55 27.44
N MET A 573 -8.59 12.83 26.32
CA MET A 573 -9.50 11.69 26.15
C MET A 573 -9.21 10.56 27.14
N ILE A 574 -7.95 10.38 27.54
CA ILE A 574 -7.49 9.40 28.53
C ILE A 574 -7.89 9.81 29.96
N ASP A 575 -7.56 11.04 30.36
CA ASP A 575 -7.71 11.48 31.75
C ASP A 575 -9.13 11.99 32.11
N GLN A 576 -9.94 12.37 31.11
CA GLN A 576 -11.33 12.79 31.34
C GLN A 576 -12.30 11.62 31.17
N GLN A 577 -12.32 10.69 32.13
CA GLN A 577 -13.13 9.47 32.08
C GLN A 577 -14.62 9.74 31.85
N ASP A 578 -15.20 10.75 32.52
CA ASP A 578 -16.62 11.08 32.36
C ASP A 578 -16.93 11.63 30.97
N GLU A 579 -16.05 12.48 30.42
CA GLU A 579 -16.19 13.02 29.06
C GLU A 579 -16.09 11.89 28.03
N ARG A 580 -15.10 11.00 28.15
CA ARG A 580 -14.94 9.83 27.27
C ARG A 580 -16.15 8.89 27.35
N THR A 581 -16.64 8.61 28.55
CA THR A 581 -17.79 7.72 28.76
C THR A 581 -19.08 8.31 28.20
N ALA A 582 -19.31 9.61 28.39
CA ALA A 582 -20.45 10.31 27.82
C ALA A 582 -20.39 10.34 26.29
N LEU A 583 -19.20 10.57 25.71
CA LEU A 583 -19.00 10.55 24.27
C LEU A 583 -19.28 9.16 23.69
N ARG A 584 -18.72 8.10 24.28
CA ARG A 584 -18.98 6.71 23.86
C ARG A 584 -20.46 6.36 23.94
N ARG A 585 -21.14 6.74 25.03
CA ARG A 585 -22.60 6.55 25.17
C ARG A 585 -23.35 7.27 24.04
N SER A 586 -23.01 8.52 23.74
CA SER A 586 -23.64 9.27 22.64
C SER A 586 -23.44 8.59 21.29
N LEU A 587 -22.23 8.09 20.99
CA LEU A 587 -21.96 7.39 19.73
C LEU A 587 -22.80 6.11 19.58
N ILE A 588 -22.98 5.37 20.68
CA ILE A 588 -23.82 4.16 20.74
C ILE A 588 -25.31 4.52 20.57
N ASP A 589 -25.82 5.43 21.40
CA ASP A 589 -27.24 5.78 21.45
C ASP A 589 -27.73 6.40 20.13
N THR A 590 -26.87 7.14 19.44
CA THR A 590 -27.18 7.76 18.14
C THR A 590 -26.90 6.85 16.94
N GLN A 591 -26.31 5.66 17.17
CA GLN A 591 -25.82 4.78 16.11
C GLN A 591 -24.96 5.55 15.10
N ALA A 592 -24.00 6.34 15.61
CA ALA A 592 -23.21 7.32 14.87
C ALA A 592 -22.73 6.85 13.49
N VAL A 593 -22.29 5.60 13.38
CA VAL A 593 -21.81 5.00 12.12
C VAL A 593 -22.85 4.99 10.98
N GLN A 594 -24.15 5.01 11.28
CA GLN A 594 -25.21 5.02 10.26
C GLN A 594 -25.10 6.23 9.33
N ARG A 595 -24.55 7.35 9.82
CA ARG A 595 -24.26 8.53 9.00
C ARG A 595 -23.26 8.26 7.87
N CYS A 596 -22.38 7.28 8.03
CA CYS A 596 -21.45 6.86 6.97
C CYS A 596 -22.18 6.04 5.88
N PHE A 597 -23.34 5.48 6.18
CA PHE A 597 -24.11 4.60 5.29
C PHE A 597 -25.32 5.30 4.67
N GLU A 598 -25.61 6.54 5.03
CA GLU A 598 -26.69 7.35 4.46
C GLU A 598 -26.12 8.31 3.43
N GLY A 599 -26.87 8.60 2.36
CA GLY A 599 -26.43 9.59 1.38
C GLY A 599 -27.06 9.44 -0.01
N GLN A 600 -26.42 10.09 -0.98
CA GLN A 600 -26.91 10.31 -2.34
C GLN A 600 -25.98 9.67 -3.37
N PRO A 601 -25.99 8.33 -3.51
CA PRO A 601 -25.04 7.64 -4.38
C PRO A 601 -25.20 8.00 -5.88
N GLN A 602 -26.37 8.51 -6.28
CA GLN A 602 -26.64 8.98 -7.64
C GLN A 602 -25.78 10.19 -8.04
N ALA A 603 -25.31 10.98 -7.07
CA ALA A 603 -24.51 12.19 -7.33
C ALA A 603 -23.26 11.89 -8.16
N PHE A 604 -22.66 10.71 -7.97
CA PHE A 604 -21.55 10.25 -8.80
C PHE A 604 -21.95 10.13 -10.27
N GLY A 605 -22.96 9.31 -10.58
CA GLY A 605 -23.41 9.10 -11.96
C GLY A 605 -23.88 10.38 -12.65
N GLU A 606 -24.57 11.26 -11.92
CA GLU A 606 -25.03 12.57 -12.42
C GLU A 606 -23.86 13.50 -12.78
N ASN A 607 -22.83 13.58 -11.93
CA ASN A 607 -21.64 14.38 -12.19
C ASN A 607 -20.81 13.84 -13.36
N VAL A 608 -20.63 12.52 -13.45
CA VAL A 608 -19.97 11.90 -14.60
C VAL A 608 -20.72 12.19 -15.90
N LEU A 609 -22.06 12.09 -15.89
CA LEU A 609 -22.90 12.38 -17.05
C LEU A 609 -22.80 13.85 -17.48
N LYS A 610 -22.70 14.78 -16.52
CA LYS A 610 -22.46 16.20 -16.77
C LYS A 610 -21.11 16.43 -17.44
N LEU A 611 -20.01 15.94 -16.85
CA LEU A 611 -18.66 16.07 -17.41
C LEU A 611 -18.55 15.45 -18.81
N MET A 612 -19.14 14.27 -19.03
CA MET A 612 -19.17 13.63 -20.34
C MET A 612 -19.87 14.50 -21.39
N ARG A 613 -20.96 15.20 -21.03
CA ARG A 613 -21.66 16.12 -21.93
C ARG A 613 -20.85 17.38 -22.22
N GLU A 614 -20.15 17.91 -21.22
CA GLU A 614 -19.25 19.07 -21.36
C GLU A 614 -18.06 18.76 -22.27
N ASN A 615 -17.39 17.62 -22.08
CA ASN A 615 -16.31 17.16 -22.97
C ASN A 615 -16.81 17.02 -24.42
N LYS A 616 -17.99 16.42 -24.61
CA LYS A 616 -18.62 16.31 -25.95
C LYS A 616 -18.90 17.66 -26.61
N ALA A 617 -19.25 18.68 -25.83
CA ALA A 617 -19.48 20.03 -26.35
C ALA A 617 -18.16 20.74 -26.72
N ALA A 618 -17.12 20.56 -25.91
CA ALA A 618 -15.78 21.12 -26.17
C ALA A 618 -15.16 20.55 -27.44
N THR A 619 -15.26 19.23 -27.69
CA THR A 619 -14.73 18.60 -28.91
C THR A 619 -15.48 19.08 -30.16
N ARG A 620 -16.78 19.35 -30.07
CA ARG A 620 -17.59 19.88 -31.19
C ARG A 620 -17.28 21.34 -31.54
N THR A 621 -16.77 22.11 -30.58
CA THR A 621 -16.47 23.53 -30.75
C THR A 621 -15.00 23.81 -31.05
N GLY A 622 -14.17 22.76 -31.19
CA GLY A 622 -12.74 22.87 -31.53
C GLY A 622 -11.87 23.47 -30.42
N ARG A 623 -12.32 23.43 -29.16
CA ARG A 623 -11.65 24.11 -28.03
C ARG A 623 -10.66 23.24 -27.23
N LEU A 624 -10.46 21.98 -27.62
CA LEU A 624 -9.59 21.03 -26.92
C LEU A 624 -8.15 20.97 -27.47
N GLU A 625 -7.83 21.75 -28.51
CA GLU A 625 -6.47 21.89 -29.06
C GLU A 625 -5.93 23.30 -28.80
N ALA A 626 -5.65 23.63 -27.53
CA ALA A 626 -4.88 24.81 -27.14
C ALA A 626 -4.07 24.54 -25.87
#